data_AF-A0A8J2SG60-F1
#
_entry.id   AF-A0A8J2SG60-F1
#
_cell.length_a   1.000
_cell.length_b   1.000
_cell.length_c   1.000
_cell.angle_alpha   90.00
_cell.angle_beta   90.00
_cell.angle_gamma   90.00
#
_symmetry.space_group_name_H-M   'P 1'
#
loop_
_entity.id
_entity.type
_entity.pdbx_description
1 polymer ?
#
loop_
_entity_poly.entity_id
_entity_poly.type
_entity_poly.pdbx_seq_one_letter_code
_entity_poly.pdbx_strand_id
1 'polypeptide(L)'
;MQVGSPYLPCFPDDMPVVALQAPELIEHTVIGSIRERAIYYRNILISLLDGRKPIVHIFGLSFGGPLAFELAISLQHSPLNCGSLCLSDPPPFCLPSKSTTSTLTMRARFYDFCFAVAISKQTNFQGGV
;
A
#
# COMPACT_ATOMS: atom_id res chain seq x y z
N MET A 1 -12.69 -7.83 0.32
CA MET A 1 -11.58 -8.69 0.76
C MET A 1 -10.34 -7.81 0.90
N GLN A 2 -9.74 -7.70 2.09
CA GLN A 2 -8.58 -6.83 2.32
C GLN A 2 -7.33 -7.55 1.79
N VAL A 3 -6.62 -6.97 0.83
CA VAL A 3 -5.53 -7.63 0.07
C VAL A 3 -4.38 -8.12 0.98
N GLY A 4 -4.20 -7.52 2.16
CA GLY A 4 -3.18 -7.91 3.14
C GLY A 4 -3.60 -9.00 4.15
N SER A 5 -4.88 -9.38 4.21
CA SER A 5 -5.40 -10.33 5.21
C SER A 5 -4.70 -11.70 5.20
N PRO A 6 -4.30 -12.29 4.06
CA PRO A 6 -3.58 -13.57 4.04
C PRO A 6 -2.20 -13.54 4.71
N TYR A 7 -1.62 -12.37 4.95
CA TYR A 7 -0.32 -12.23 5.61
C TYR A 7 -0.42 -12.09 7.13
N LEU A 8 -1.61 -11.85 7.68
CA LEU A 8 -1.82 -11.68 9.13
C LEU A 8 -1.34 -12.90 9.95
N PRO A 9 -1.58 -14.16 9.54
CA PRO A 9 -1.08 -15.33 10.26
C PRO A 9 0.45 -15.46 10.32
N CYS A 10 1.18 -14.65 9.54
CA CYS A 10 2.64 -14.66 9.53
C CYS A 10 3.26 -13.70 10.56
N PHE A 11 2.45 -12.86 11.22
CA PHE A 11 2.90 -11.95 12.26
C PHE A 11 2.69 -12.57 13.65
N PRO A 12 3.48 -12.16 14.66
CA PRO A 12 3.23 -12.55 16.05
C PRO A 12 1.82 -12.13 16.50
N ASP A 13 1.15 -13.00 17.28
CA ASP A 13 -0.24 -12.78 17.73
C ASP A 13 -0.39 -11.52 18.62
N ASP A 14 0.69 -11.09 19.27
CA ASP A 14 0.75 -9.91 20.13
C ASP A 14 1.14 -8.62 19.40
N MET A 15 1.42 -8.69 18.09
CA MET A 15 1.82 -7.55 17.29
C MET A 15 0.59 -6.80 16.73
N PRO A 16 0.33 -5.54 17.15
CA PRO A 16 -0.75 -4.76 16.59
C PRO A 16 -0.46 -4.42 15.11
N VAL A 17 -1.41 -4.75 14.23
CA VAL A 17 -1.31 -4.48 12.79
C VAL A 17 -2.26 -3.36 12.39
N VAL A 18 -1.72 -2.36 11.70
CA VAL A 18 -2.50 -1.25 11.11
C VAL A 18 -2.45 -1.37 9.59
N ALA A 19 -3.62 -1.56 8.96
CA ALA A 19 -3.74 -1.54 7.51
C ALA A 19 -4.13 -0.14 7.01
N LEU A 20 -3.31 0.44 6.13
CA LEU A 20 -3.55 1.77 5.55
C LEU A 20 -4.30 1.62 4.22
N GLN A 21 -5.53 2.14 4.18
CA GLN A 21 -6.36 2.16 2.97
C GLN A 21 -6.29 3.53 2.29
N ALA A 22 -6.36 3.52 0.95
CA ALA A 22 -6.41 4.73 0.14
C ALA A 22 -7.54 5.67 0.63
N PRO A 23 -7.24 6.91 1.04
CA PRO A 23 -8.25 7.83 1.58
C PRO A 23 -9.33 8.15 0.56
N GLU A 24 -9.04 8.10 -0.74
CA GLU A 24 -10.00 8.31 -1.83
C GLU A 24 -11.17 7.31 -1.82
N LEU A 25 -11.03 6.18 -1.11
CA LEU A 25 -12.11 5.19 -0.97
C LEU A 25 -13.07 5.49 0.18
N ILE A 26 -12.73 6.44 1.06
CA ILE A 26 -13.45 6.71 2.32
C ILE A 26 -13.79 8.20 2.43
N GLU A 27 -12.92 9.07 1.94
CA GLU A 27 -13.00 10.53 1.98
C GLU A 27 -12.92 11.11 0.56
N HIS A 28 -13.49 12.30 0.34
CA HIS A 28 -13.28 13.08 -0.88
C HIS A 28 -11.90 13.77 -0.92
N THR A 29 -10.88 13.13 -0.34
CA THR A 29 -9.51 13.65 -0.26
C THR A 29 -8.73 13.17 -1.48
N VAL A 30 -8.32 14.09 -2.34
CA VAL A 30 -7.50 13.77 -3.53
C VAL A 30 -6.03 14.00 -3.19
N ILE A 31 -5.22 12.94 -3.22
CA ILE A 31 -3.78 13.03 -3.00
C ILE A 31 -3.04 12.87 -4.33
N GLY A 32 -2.27 13.89 -4.72
CA GLY A 32 -1.69 14.00 -6.06
C GLY A 32 -0.41 13.20 -6.27
N SER A 33 0.25 12.74 -5.19
CA SER A 33 1.50 11.99 -5.29
C SER A 33 1.70 10.95 -4.18
N ILE A 34 2.56 9.96 -4.45
CA ILE A 34 2.98 8.96 -3.45
C ILE A 34 3.60 9.64 -2.21
N ARG A 35 4.40 10.69 -2.43
CA ARG A 35 5.04 11.44 -1.35
C ARG A 35 4.03 12.15 -0.45
N GLU A 36 3.05 12.84 -1.04
CA GLU A 36 1.98 13.46 -0.26
C GLU A 36 1.17 12.41 0.51
N ARG A 37 0.92 11.25 -0.11
CA ARG A 37 0.21 10.14 0.55
C ARG A 37 0.99 9.55 1.72
N ALA A 38 2.30 9.40 1.57
CA ALA A 38 3.18 8.97 2.65
C ALA A 38 3.15 9.96 3.83
N ILE A 39 3.20 11.27 3.57
CA ILE A 39 3.09 12.31 4.60
C ILE A 39 1.73 12.27 5.30
N TYR A 40 0.65 12.08 4.53
CA TYR A 40 -0.70 11.95 5.07
C TYR A 40 -0.80 10.75 6.05
N TYR A 41 -0.34 9.56 5.64
CA TYR A 41 -0.35 8.39 6.51
C TYR A 41 0.58 8.52 7.71
N ARG A 42 1.76 9.14 7.56
CA ARG A 42 2.65 9.43 8.68
C ARG A 42 1.93 10.24 9.76
N ASN A 43 1.22 11.29 9.37
CA ASN A 43 0.52 12.15 10.32
C ASN A 43 -0.63 11.39 11.02
N ILE A 44 -1.34 10.52 10.30
CA ILE A 44 -2.34 9.61 10.90
C ILE A 44 -1.67 8.69 11.94
N LEU A 45 -0.55 8.05 11.58
CA LEU A 45 0.16 7.14 12.48
C LEU A 45 0.68 7.87 13.73
N ILE A 46 1.21 9.09 13.58
CA ILE A 46 1.62 9.92 14.72
C ILE A 46 0.44 10.19 15.64
N SER A 47 -0.71 10.58 15.09
CA SER A 47 -1.92 10.84 15.87
C SER A 47 -2.48 9.59 16.55
N LEU A 48 -2.42 8.42 15.89
CA LEU A 48 -2.90 7.16 16.45
C LEU A 48 -2.00 6.64 17.59
N LEU A 49 -0.71 6.95 17.54
CA LEU A 49 0.31 6.44 18.47
C LEU A 49 0.75 7.49 19.50
N ASP A 50 0.04 8.61 19.59
CA ASP A 50 0.44 9.82 20.30
C ASP A 50 1.04 9.56 21.70
N GLY A 51 2.15 10.26 21.99
CA GLY A 51 2.93 10.15 23.22
C GLY A 51 3.79 8.88 23.37
N ARG A 52 3.51 7.82 22.61
CA ARG A 52 4.36 6.63 22.55
C ARG A 52 5.40 6.90 21.47
N LYS A 53 6.68 6.62 21.70
CA LYS A 53 7.73 6.66 20.65
C LYS A 53 7.98 5.25 20.13
N PRO A 54 7.00 4.56 19.52
CA PRO A 54 7.16 3.17 19.15
C PRO A 54 8.14 3.04 17.99
N ILE A 55 8.73 1.85 17.92
CA ILE A 55 9.34 1.35 16.70
C ILE A 55 8.19 0.79 15.85
N VAL A 56 8.07 1.28 14.62
CA VAL A 56 7.10 0.80 13.64
C VAL A 56 7.80 -0.02 12.57
N HIS A 57 7.16 -1.12 12.16
CA HIS A 57 7.64 -1.98 11.09
C HIS A 57 6.69 -1.86 9.90
N ILE A 58 7.22 -1.54 8.72
CA ILE A 58 6.41 -1.27 7.53
C ILE A 58 6.49 -2.46 6.57
N PHE A 59 5.32 -2.88 6.07
CA PHE A 59 5.18 -3.87 5.02
C PHE A 59 4.47 -3.26 3.80
N GLY A 60 5.03 -3.45 2.61
CA GLY A 60 4.44 -3.01 1.34
C GLY A 60 4.35 -4.15 0.33
N LEU A 61 3.14 -4.43 -0.14
CA LEU A 61 2.87 -5.43 -1.17
C LEU A 61 2.58 -4.75 -2.51
N SER A 62 3.22 -5.20 -3.59
CA SER A 62 2.98 -4.70 -4.96
C SER A 62 3.07 -3.17 -5.01
N PHE A 63 2.04 -2.47 -5.53
CA PHE A 63 1.98 -1.00 -5.54
C PHE A 63 2.04 -0.34 -4.14
N GLY A 64 1.74 -1.09 -3.07
CA GLY A 64 1.99 -0.65 -1.71
C GLY A 64 3.49 -0.52 -1.39
N GLY A 65 4.37 -1.15 -2.17
CA GLY A 65 5.82 -1.13 -1.97
C GLY A 65 6.45 0.26 -2.12
N PRO A 66 6.31 0.95 -3.27
CA PRO A 66 6.79 2.33 -3.42
C PRO A 66 6.25 3.30 -2.37
N LEU A 67 4.99 3.13 -1.97
CA LEU A 67 4.37 3.91 -0.91
C LEU A 67 4.97 3.59 0.46
N ALA A 68 5.18 2.32 0.79
CA ALA A 68 5.83 1.87 2.01
C ALA A 68 7.26 2.40 2.13
N PHE A 69 8.00 2.42 1.02
CA PHE A 69 9.33 3.02 0.94
C PHE A 69 9.30 4.52 1.26
N GLU A 70 8.41 5.28 0.62
CA GLU A 70 8.32 6.72 0.91
C GLU A 70 7.79 7.03 2.32
N LEU A 71 6.92 6.18 2.85
CA LEU A 71 6.50 6.27 4.24
C LEU A 71 7.69 6.07 5.18
N ALA A 72 8.54 5.06 4.94
CA ALA A 72 9.74 4.81 5.73
C ALA A 72 10.69 6.01 5.72
N ILE A 73 10.91 6.65 4.55
CA ILE A 73 11.69 7.89 4.45
C ILE A 73 11.04 9.01 5.27
N SER A 74 9.72 9.21 5.12
CA SER A 74 9.01 10.27 5.82
C SER A 74 9.05 10.16 7.35
N LEU A 75 9.24 8.94 7.88
CA LEU A 75 9.34 8.66 9.31
C LEU A 75 10.71 8.99 9.90
N GLN A 76 11.79 9.05 9.09
CA GLN A 76 13.13 9.43 9.57
C GLN A 76 13.16 10.84 10.18
N HIS A 77 12.20 11.68 9.82
CA HIS A 77 12.05 13.04 10.33
C HIS A 77 10.81 13.17 11.23
N SER A 78 10.42 12.09 11.91
CA SER A 78 9.21 12.02 12.72
C SER A 78 9.52 11.49 14.13
N PRO A 79 8.61 11.66 15.10
CA PRO A 79 8.77 11.07 16.44
C PRO A 79 8.63 9.53 16.45
N LEU A 80 8.19 8.92 15.36
CA LEU A 80 8.10 7.48 15.16
C LEU A 80 9.38 6.95 14.50
N ASN A 81 9.90 5.83 14.98
CA ASN A 81 11.10 5.21 14.40
C ASN A 81 10.71 4.05 13.47
N CYS A 82 11.16 4.06 12.22
CA CYS A 82 11.01 2.91 11.32
C CYS A 82 12.08 1.85 11.64
N GLY A 83 11.68 0.74 12.27
CA GLY A 83 12.59 -0.35 12.65
C GLY A 83 12.94 -1.28 11.49
N SER A 84 11.99 -1.52 10.59
CA SER A 84 12.24 -2.30 9.37
C SER A 84 11.26 -1.94 8.25
N LEU A 85 11.73 -2.13 7.01
CA LEU A 85 10.91 -2.04 5.81
C LEU A 85 10.96 -3.38 5.07
N CYS A 86 9.81 -4.00 4.85
CA CYS A 86 9.66 -5.21 4.07
C CYS A 86 8.85 -4.91 2.80
N LEU A 87 9.38 -5.29 1.64
CA LEU A 87 8.74 -5.09 0.34
C LEU A 87 8.52 -6.44 -0.34
N SER A 88 7.28 -6.75 -0.69
CA SER A 88 6.91 -7.97 -1.39
C SER A 88 6.43 -7.63 -2.80
N ASP A 89 7.18 -8.10 -3.80
CA ASP A 89 6.92 -7.88 -5.23
C ASP A 89 6.68 -6.39 -5.60
N PRO A 90 7.51 -5.42 -5.14
CA PRO A 90 7.28 -4.02 -5.48
C PRO A 90 7.53 -3.79 -6.98
N PRO A 91 6.68 -3.04 -7.70
CA PRO A 91 7.04 -2.58 -9.02
C PRO A 91 8.27 -1.67 -8.92
N PRO A 92 9.16 -1.66 -9.93
CA PRO A 92 10.27 -0.73 -9.95
C PRO A 92 9.75 0.71 -9.87
N PHE A 93 10.29 1.49 -8.94
CA PHE A 93 9.98 2.91 -8.86
C PHE A 93 10.67 3.63 -10.03
N CYS A 94 9.95 3.77 -11.14
CA CYS A 94 10.43 4.53 -12.29
C CYS A 94 10.03 6.00 -12.10
N LEU A 95 11.01 6.90 -12.03
CA LEU A 95 10.76 8.32 -12.29
C LEU A 95 10.11 8.42 -13.68
N PRO A 96 8.99 9.15 -13.84
CA PRO A 96 8.36 9.28 -15.13
C PRO A 96 9.31 10.02 -16.07
N SER A 97 9.96 9.30 -16.98
CA SER A 97 10.58 9.92 -18.14
C SER A 97 9.46 10.39 -19.07
N LYS A 98 9.67 11.48 -19.81
CA LYS A 98 8.64 12.11 -20.66
C LYS A 98 8.06 11.18 -21.75
N SER A 99 8.59 9.97 -21.97
CA SER A 99 8.08 8.99 -22.94
C SER A 99 7.35 7.77 -22.33
N THR A 100 7.13 7.73 -21.01
CA THR A 100 6.67 6.51 -20.29
C THR A 100 5.15 6.33 -20.20
N THR A 101 4.35 7.26 -20.74
CA THR A 101 2.88 7.23 -20.67
C THR A 101 2.28 6.00 -21.35
N SER A 102 2.96 5.44 -22.37
CA SER A 102 2.50 4.23 -23.07
C SER A 102 2.67 2.96 -22.22
N THR A 103 3.78 2.84 -21.47
CA THR A 103 4.10 1.64 -20.68
C THR A 103 3.26 1.55 -19.41
N LEU A 104 2.99 2.67 -18.74
CA LEU A 104 2.10 2.69 -17.57
C LEU A 104 0.64 2.42 -17.95
N THR A 105 0.17 2.98 -19.08
CA THR A 105 -1.18 2.71 -19.60
C THR A 105 -1.33 1.26 -20.07
N MET A 106 -0.31 0.70 -20.71
CA MET A 106 -0.29 -0.72 -21.12
C MET A 106 -0.32 -1.65 -19.91
N ARG A 107 0.40 -1.32 -18.82
CA ARG A 107 0.39 -2.10 -17.58
C ARG A 107 -0.95 -1.95 -16.85
N ALA A 108 -1.53 -0.75 -16.75
CA ALA A 108 -2.87 -0.56 -16.21
C ALA A 108 -3.92 -1.38 -16.97
N ARG A 109 -3.89 -1.38 -18.31
CA ARG A 109 -4.78 -2.21 -19.15
C ARG A 109 -4.57 -3.72 -18.95
N PHE A 110 -3.33 -4.16 -18.78
CA PHE A 110 -3.03 -5.56 -18.46
C PHE A 110 -3.63 -5.96 -17.11
N TYR A 111 -3.65 -5.05 -16.13
CA TYR A 111 -4.28 -5.29 -14.84
C TYR A 111 -5.81 -5.21 -14.87
N ASP A 112 -6.42 -4.27 -15.59
CA ASP A 112 -7.89 -4.29 -15.80
C ASP A 112 -8.33 -5.61 -16.45
N PHE A 113 -7.54 -6.11 -17.41
CA PHE A 113 -7.74 -7.42 -18.02
C PHE A 113 -7.57 -8.57 -17.01
N CYS A 114 -6.46 -8.62 -16.25
CA CYS A 114 -6.22 -9.68 -15.27
C CYS A 114 -7.25 -9.65 -14.11
N PHE A 115 -7.68 -8.47 -13.68
CA PHE A 115 -8.70 -8.29 -12.64
C PHE A 115 -10.08 -8.70 -13.13
N ALA A 116 -10.45 -8.35 -14.38
CA ALA A 116 -11.68 -8.83 -15.01
C ALA A 116 -11.67 -10.37 -15.21
N VAL A 117 -10.52 -10.96 -15.55
CA VAL A 117 -10.36 -12.42 -15.65
C VAL A 117 -10.44 -13.10 -14.28
N ALA A 118 -9.88 -12.49 -13.23
CA ALA A 118 -9.95 -13.03 -11.86
C ALA A 118 -11.38 -12.97 -11.30
N ILE A 119 -12.09 -11.86 -11.53
CA ILE A 119 -13.50 -11.70 -11.13
C ILE A 119 -14.40 -12.65 -11.92
N SER A 120 -14.23 -12.78 -13.24
CA SER A 120 -15.05 -13.69 -14.07
C SER A 120 -14.82 -15.16 -13.75
N LYS A 121 -13.61 -15.55 -13.33
CA LYS A 121 -13.34 -16.90 -12.81
C LYS A 121 -13.97 -17.16 -11.45
N GLN A 122 -14.07 -16.15 -10.57
CA GLN A 122 -14.78 -16.27 -9.30
C GLN A 122 -16.31 -16.33 -9.47
N THR A 123 -16.90 -15.56 -10.39
CA THR A 123 -18.34 -15.63 -10.65
C THR A 123 -18.75 -16.96 -11.28
N ASN A 124 -17.90 -17.55 -12.14
CA ASN A 124 -18.15 -18.88 -12.70
C ASN A 124 -17.95 -20.02 -11.68
N PHE A 125 -17.25 -19.80 -10.57
CA PHE A 125 -17.15 -20.78 -9.47
C PHE A 125 -18.36 -20.73 -8.53
N GLN A 126 -19.16 -19.65 -8.54
CA GLN A 126 -20.40 -19.53 -7.75
C GLN A 126 -21.68 -19.86 -8.54
N GLY A 127 -21.58 -20.13 -9.85
CA GLY A 127 -22.71 -20.49 -10.71
C GLY A 127 -22.74 -21.95 -11.16
N GLY A 128 -21.86 -22.81 -10.63
CA GLY A 128 -21.79 -24.23 -10.97
C GLY A 128 -22.32 -25.13 -9.86
N VAL A 129 -23.64 -25.13 -9.69
CA VAL A 129 -24.40 -26.26 -9.14
C VAL A 129 -25.32 -26.75 -10.25
#